data_AF-A0A2S9GI28-F1
#
_entry.id   AF-A0A2S9GI28-F1
#
_cell.length_a   1.000
_cell.length_b   1.000
_cell.length_c   1.000
_cell.angle_alpha   90.00
_cell.angle_beta   90.00
_cell.angle_gamma   90.00
#
_symmetry.space_group_name_H-M   'P 1'
#
loop_
_entity.id
_entity.type
_entity.pdbx_description
1 polymer ?
#
loop_
_entity_poly.entity_id
_entity_poly.type
_entity_poly.pdbx_seq_one_letter_code
_entity_poly.pdbx_strand_id
1 'polypeptide(L)'
;TGASLVQPGRFLQAEHIVPLIDSENVTIAAAVPTIWMDVLHYPDAHPEADVSSIRIAPCGGAAVPPALLTALEERHGIEILHAWG
;
A
#
# COMPACT_ATOMS: atom_id res chain seq x y z
N THR A 1 -4.10 -21.83 -3.04
CA THR A 1 -5.00 -20.83 -2.40
C THR A 1 -6.03 -20.39 -3.43
N GLY A 2 -7.20 -19.91 -3.00
CA GLY A 2 -8.25 -19.34 -3.88
C GLY A 2 -8.51 -17.88 -3.49
N ALA A 3 -7.53 -17.02 -3.72
CA ALA A 3 -7.60 -15.61 -3.31
C ALA A 3 -8.53 -14.81 -4.23
N SER A 4 -9.25 -13.83 -3.65
CA SER A 4 -9.93 -12.79 -4.41
C SER A 4 -8.91 -11.83 -5.03
N LEU A 5 -9.26 -11.24 -6.18
CA LEU A 5 -8.44 -10.25 -6.87
C LEU A 5 -9.23 -8.95 -7.02
N VAL A 6 -8.64 -7.85 -6.55
CA VAL A 6 -9.16 -6.49 -6.72
C VAL A 6 -8.32 -5.80 -7.78
N GLN A 7 -8.95 -5.21 -8.81
CA GLN A 7 -8.27 -4.52 -9.89
C GLN A 7 -8.51 -3.01 -9.79
N PRO A 8 -7.47 -2.18 -9.52
CA PRO A 8 -7.64 -0.74 -9.32
C PRO A 8 -7.92 0.05 -10.62
N GLY A 9 -7.89 -0.61 -11.77
CA GLY A 9 -8.08 0.04 -13.05
C GLY A 9 -6.92 0.99 -13.39
N ARG A 10 -7.24 2.16 -13.94
CA ARG A 10 -6.26 3.11 -14.49
C ARG A 10 -5.78 4.18 -13.51
N PHE A 11 -6.49 4.36 -12.40
CA PHE A 11 -6.24 5.44 -11.46
C PHE A 11 -5.50 4.88 -10.24
N LEU A 12 -4.25 5.28 -10.07
CA LEU A 12 -3.32 4.67 -9.11
C LEU A 12 -2.85 5.66 -8.04
N GLN A 13 -3.39 6.87 -8.04
CA GLN A 13 -3.19 7.87 -6.99
C GLN A 13 -3.85 7.41 -5.70
N ALA A 14 -3.30 7.82 -4.55
CA ALA A 14 -3.79 7.39 -3.24
C ALA A 14 -5.29 7.69 -3.00
N GLU A 15 -5.82 8.79 -3.56
CA GLU A 15 -7.24 9.15 -3.50
C GLU A 15 -8.19 8.10 -4.09
N HIS A 16 -7.69 7.23 -4.96
CA HIS A 16 -8.45 6.13 -5.55
C HIS A 16 -8.09 4.78 -4.92
N ILE A 17 -6.81 4.59 -4.57
CA ILE A 17 -6.31 3.32 -4.04
C ILE A 17 -6.70 3.10 -2.58
N VAL A 18 -6.61 4.13 -1.73
CA VAL A 18 -6.88 3.96 -0.29
C VAL A 18 -8.34 3.64 0.01
N PRO A 19 -9.35 4.31 -0.60
CA PRO A 19 -10.75 3.89 -0.42
C PRO A 19 -11.03 2.47 -0.92
N LEU A 20 -10.30 2.02 -1.95
CA LEU A 20 -10.43 0.66 -2.47
C LEU A 20 -9.83 -0.37 -1.51
N ILE A 21 -8.71 -0.05 -0.86
CA ILE A 21 -8.09 -0.88 0.18
C ILE A 21 -9.06 -1.09 1.34
N ASP A 22 -9.63 0.02 1.84
CA ASP A 22 -10.57 0.03 2.95
C ASP A 22 -11.85 -0.77 2.62
N SER A 23 -12.55 -0.40 1.54
CA SER A 23 -13.82 -1.02 1.16
C SER A 23 -13.71 -2.52 0.85
N GLU A 24 -12.63 -2.95 0.21
CA GLU A 24 -12.42 -4.36 -0.18
C GLU A 24 -11.60 -5.16 0.84
N ASN A 25 -11.21 -4.54 1.97
CA ASN A 25 -10.37 -5.15 3.00
C ASN A 25 -9.11 -5.82 2.42
N VAL A 26 -8.38 -5.08 1.57
CA VAL A 26 -7.23 -5.62 0.84
C VAL A 26 -6.15 -6.07 1.83
N THR A 27 -5.77 -7.34 1.76
CA THR A 27 -4.77 -7.94 2.67
C THR A 27 -3.36 -8.01 2.10
N ILE A 28 -3.24 -8.03 0.77
CA ILE A 28 -1.97 -7.98 0.05
C ILE A 28 -2.14 -7.01 -1.10
N ALA A 29 -1.27 -6.01 -1.19
CA ALA A 29 -1.21 -5.08 -2.30
C ALA A 29 0.23 -5.00 -2.79
N ALA A 30 0.44 -5.05 -4.10
CA ALA A 30 1.77 -4.95 -4.70
C ALA A 30 1.88 -3.67 -5.52
N ALA A 31 2.90 -2.85 -5.26
CA ALA A 31 3.09 -1.58 -5.93
C ALA A 31 4.56 -1.14 -5.93
N VAL A 32 4.90 -0.14 -6.73
CA VAL A 32 6.24 0.47 -6.76
C VAL A 32 6.42 1.48 -5.61
N PRO A 33 7.66 1.85 -5.23
CA PRO A 33 7.89 2.75 -4.10
C PRO A 33 7.12 4.07 -4.15
N THR A 34 6.91 4.66 -5.34
CA THR A 34 6.19 5.93 -5.49
C THR A 34 4.72 5.85 -5.09
N ILE A 35 4.03 4.75 -5.42
CA ILE A 35 2.63 4.55 -4.99
C ILE A 35 2.58 4.37 -3.47
N TRP A 36 3.53 3.63 -2.90
CA TRP A 36 3.61 3.45 -1.45
C TRP A 36 3.89 4.74 -0.70
N MET A 37 4.69 5.65 -1.27
CA MET A 37 4.89 6.99 -0.71
C MET A 37 3.59 7.80 -0.69
N ASP A 38 2.78 7.72 -1.74
CA ASP A 38 1.49 8.41 -1.78
C ASP A 38 0.52 7.81 -0.74
N VAL A 39 0.44 6.47 -0.65
CA VAL A 39 -0.40 5.76 0.33
C VAL A 39 0.05 6.06 1.76
N LEU A 40 1.36 6.15 2.03
CA LEU A 40 1.90 6.49 3.36
C LEU A 40 1.40 7.85 3.86
N HIS A 41 1.33 8.86 2.97
CA HIS A 41 0.96 10.23 3.33
C HIS A 41 -0.55 10.48 3.28
N TYR A 42 -1.33 9.66 2.57
CA TYR A 42 -2.75 9.92 2.37
C TYR A 42 -3.56 9.99 3.68
N PRO A 43 -3.36 9.10 4.67
CA PRO A 43 -4.04 9.18 5.96
C PRO A 43 -3.68 10.42 6.80
N ASP A 44 -2.54 11.10 6.51
CA ASP A 44 -2.20 12.34 7.23
C ASP A 44 -3.15 13.49 6.87
N ALA A 45 -3.66 13.49 5.64
CA ALA A 45 -4.65 14.45 5.16
C ALA A 45 -6.10 13.94 5.31
N HIS A 46 -6.29 12.62 5.44
CA HIS A 46 -7.59 11.94 5.53
C HIS A 46 -7.60 10.97 6.72
N PRO A 47 -7.80 11.47 7.95
CA PRO A 47 -7.73 10.64 9.16
C PRO A 47 -8.76 9.50 9.23
N GLU A 48 -9.80 9.56 8.42
CA GLU A 48 -10.82 8.52 8.26
C GLU A 48 -10.35 7.34 7.39
N ALA A 49 -9.25 7.50 6.65
CA ALA A 49 -8.74 6.48 5.75
C ALA A 49 -8.05 5.34 6.52
N ASP A 50 -8.48 4.10 6.27
CA ASP A 50 -7.92 2.91 6.89
C ASP A 50 -7.16 2.05 5.88
N VAL A 51 -5.88 1.77 6.19
CA VAL A 51 -5.02 0.86 5.42
C VAL A 51 -4.54 -0.34 6.24
N SER A 52 -5.06 -0.50 7.46
CA SER A 52 -4.63 -1.51 8.44
C SER A 52 -4.96 -2.95 8.03
N SER A 53 -5.83 -3.15 7.03
CA SER A 53 -6.12 -4.47 6.48
C SER A 53 -4.92 -5.09 5.76
N ILE A 54 -3.98 -4.27 5.27
CA ILE A 54 -2.79 -4.72 4.54
C ILE A 54 -1.80 -5.34 5.53
N ARG A 55 -1.52 -6.63 5.33
CA ARG A 55 -0.51 -7.37 6.12
C ARG A 55 0.83 -7.52 5.42
N ILE A 56 0.84 -7.54 4.09
CA ILE A 56 2.07 -7.69 3.29
C ILE A 56 1.96 -6.78 2.06
N ALA A 57 3.00 -5.99 1.84
CA ALA A 57 3.10 -5.08 0.72
C ALA A 57 4.33 -5.39 -0.16
N PRO A 58 4.20 -6.28 -1.17
CA PRO A 58 5.29 -6.48 -2.12
C PRO A 58 5.65 -5.19 -2.85
N CYS A 59 6.93 -4.84 -2.83
CA CYS A 59 7.45 -3.61 -3.43
C CYS A 59 8.68 -3.90 -4.28
N GLY A 60 8.67 -3.46 -5.54
CA GLY A 60 9.75 -3.73 -6.49
C GLY A 60 9.75 -2.74 -7.66
N GLY A 61 10.54 -3.04 -8.70
CA GLY A 61 10.67 -2.21 -9.91
C GLY A 61 11.56 -0.97 -9.75
N ALA A 62 11.88 -0.58 -8.51
CA ALA A 62 12.88 0.44 -8.18
C ALA A 62 13.45 0.17 -6.78
N ALA A 63 14.55 0.84 -6.43
CA ALA A 63 15.10 0.77 -5.08
C ALA A 63 14.09 1.31 -4.06
N VAL A 64 13.77 0.50 -3.04
CA VAL A 64 12.88 0.91 -1.96
C VAL A 64 13.66 1.69 -0.90
N PRO A 65 13.31 2.95 -0.59
CA PRO A 65 14.03 3.74 0.41
C PRO A 65 13.84 3.17 1.83
N PRO A 66 14.90 2.97 2.65
CA PRO A 66 14.77 2.46 4.01
C PRO A 66 13.76 3.22 4.88
N ALA A 67 13.69 4.55 4.74
CA ALA A 67 12.75 5.39 5.47
C ALA A 67 11.28 5.07 5.15
N LEU A 68 10.98 4.64 3.91
CA LEU A 68 9.63 4.23 3.52
C LEU A 68 9.22 2.93 4.23
N LEU A 69 10.15 1.96 4.34
CA LEU A 69 9.89 0.70 5.05
C LEU A 69 9.54 0.99 6.51
N THR A 70 10.42 1.72 7.21
CA THR A 70 10.22 2.08 8.62
C THR A 70 8.93 2.86 8.83
N ALA A 71 8.63 3.85 7.98
CA ALA A 71 7.44 4.67 8.16
C ALA A 71 6.13 3.89 7.94
N LEU A 72 6.07 2.98 6.96
CA LEU A 72 4.89 2.14 6.73
C LEU A 72 4.68 1.13 7.86
N GLU A 73 5.75 0.53 8.37
CA GLU A 73 5.70 -0.41 9.48
C GLU A 73 5.25 0.28 10.78
N GLU A 74 5.91 1.40 11.15
CA GLU A 74 5.65 2.07 12.43
C GLU A 74 4.29 2.77 12.49
N ARG A 75 3.84 3.36 11.37
CA ARG A 75 2.60 4.17 11.34
C ARG A 75 1.36 3.35 11.02
N HIS A 76 1.51 2.33 10.18
CA HIS A 76 0.38 1.60 9.59
C HIS A 76 0.46 0.08 9.79
N GLY A 77 1.55 -0.44 10.39
CA GLY A 77 1.75 -1.89 10.57
C GLY A 77 2.00 -2.65 9.27
N ILE A 78 2.34 -1.95 8.18
CA ILE A 78 2.48 -2.53 6.84
C ILE A 78 3.93 -2.96 6.64
N GLU A 79 4.15 -4.27 6.53
CA GLU A 79 5.45 -4.84 6.18
C GLU A 79 5.68 -4.80 4.67
N ILE A 80 6.72 -4.08 4.24
CA ILE A 80 7.18 -4.08 2.85
C ILE A 80 8.04 -5.32 2.57
N LEU A 81 7.60 -6.14 1.61
CA LEU A 81 8.41 -7.23 1.06
C LEU A 81 9.13 -6.73 -0.20
N HIS A 82 10.42 -6.43 -0.08
CA HIS A 82 11.23 -5.99 -1.23
C HIS A 82 11.44 -7.16 -2.20
N ALA A 83 10.95 -6.99 -3.43
CA ALA A 83 11.10 -7.92 -4.54
C ALA A 83 11.89 -7.27 -5.69
N TRP A 84 12.70 -8.08 -6.38
CA TRP A 84 13.46 -7.68 -7.57
C TRP A 84 13.14 -8.61 -8.74
N GLY A 85 13.03 -8.02 -9.94
CA GLY A 85 12.75 -8.71 -11.19
C GLY A 85 12.38 -7.75 -12.30
#